data_AF-A0A7W1W2J5-F1
#
_entry.id   AF-A0A7W1W2J5-F1
#
_cell.length_a   1.000
_cell.length_b   1.000
_cell.length_c   1.000
_cell.angle_alpha   90.00
_cell.angle_beta   90.00
_cell.angle_gamma   90.00
#
_symmetry.space_group_name_H-M   'P 1'
#
loop_
_entity.id
_entity.type
_entity.pdbx_description
1 polymer ?
#
loop_
_entity_poly.entity_id
_entity_poly.type
_entity_poly.pdbx_seq_one_letter_code
_entity_poly.pdbx_strand_id
1 'polypeptide(L)'
;MKKITRRELLKLGGVAVLGNALIGCGKSLRKPSANLKLNQSNVPLVTPQGRTLSLDAAPLAKQILYESAAEPRHLDIARDIYGAGVEINWGGEPLLRRDENQNLVPAMAESWQAGENAEYWDFVIR
;
A
#
# COMPACT_ATOMS: atom_id res chain seq x y z
N MET A 1 -31.49 1.52 33.46
CA MET A 1 -30.16 1.71 32.82
C MET A 1 -29.49 2.92 33.46
N LYS A 2 -28.31 2.73 34.06
CA LYS A 2 -27.59 3.80 34.77
C LYS A 2 -26.87 4.69 33.73
N LYS A 3 -27.20 5.99 33.69
CA LYS A 3 -26.61 6.92 32.71
C LYS A 3 -25.20 7.31 33.17
N ILE A 4 -24.19 6.94 32.40
CA ILE A 4 -22.79 7.30 32.65
C ILE A 4 -22.56 8.74 32.20
N THR A 5 -21.88 9.52 33.02
CA THR A 5 -21.61 10.95 32.73
C THR A 5 -20.31 11.11 31.93
N ARG A 6 -20.21 12.19 31.13
CA ARG A 6 -19.03 12.50 30.30
C ARG A 6 -17.71 12.50 31.09
N ARG A 7 -17.76 12.86 32.37
CA ARG A 7 -16.60 12.87 33.27
C ARG A 7 -16.16 11.47 33.70
N GLU A 8 -17.09 10.53 33.82
CA GLU A 8 -16.78 9.12 34.09
C GLU A 8 -16.19 8.43 32.86
N LEU A 9 -16.69 8.76 31.66
CA LEU A 9 -16.13 8.27 30.40
C LEU A 9 -14.66 8.71 30.22
N LEU A 10 -14.34 9.96 30.54
CA LEU A 10 -12.97 10.49 30.46
C LEU A 10 -12.03 9.85 31.49
N LYS A 11 -12.52 9.51 32.68
CA LYS A 11 -11.73 8.77 33.68
C LYS A 11 -11.44 7.33 33.22
N LEU A 12 -12.40 6.66 32.59
CA LEU A 12 -12.21 5.35 31.97
C LEU A 12 -11.19 5.41 30.81
N GLY A 13 -11.24 6.45 29.97
CA GLY A 13 -10.28 6.67 28.89
C GLY A 13 -8.84 6.92 29.38
N GLY A 14 -8.67 7.63 30.50
CA GLY A 14 -7.35 7.93 31.08
C GLY A 14 -6.59 6.70 31.59
N VAL A 15 -7.28 5.66 32.05
CA VAL A 15 -6.65 4.42 32.55
C VAL A 15 -6.23 3.50 31.40
N ALA A 16 -6.92 3.53 30.25
CA ALA A 16 -6.60 2.68 29.11
C ALA A 16 -5.31 3.07 28.37
N VAL A 17 -4.86 4.33 28.46
CA VAL A 17 -3.65 4.82 27.76
C VAL A 17 -2.36 4.45 28.51
N LEU A 18 -2.41 4.27 29.83
CA LEU A 18 -1.22 3.89 30.62
C LEU A 18 -0.91 2.37 30.58
N GLY A 19 -1.89 1.52 30.25
CA GLY A 19 -1.71 0.07 30.20
C GLY A 19 -0.88 -0.42 29.00
N ASN A 20 -0.96 0.26 27.86
CA ASN A 20 -0.28 -0.18 26.63
C ASN A 20 1.14 0.36 26.47
N ALA A 21 1.57 1.32 27.29
CA ALA A 21 2.91 1.90 27.21
C ALA A 21 4.02 0.97 27.76
N LEU A 22 3.68 -0.07 28.52
CA LEU A 22 4.66 -0.94 29.20
C LEU A 22 4.93 -2.28 28.49
N ILE A 23 4.29 -2.57 27.35
CA ILE A 23 4.50 -3.82 26.59
C ILE A 23 5.44 -3.63 25.38
N GLY A 24 5.80 -2.38 25.04
CA GLY A 24 6.60 -2.06 23.84
C GLY A 24 8.12 -2.22 23.95
N CYS A 25 8.69 -2.48 25.12
CA CYS A 25 10.15 -2.61 25.32
C CYS A 25 10.58 -4.04 25.70
N GLY A 26 9.97 -5.05 25.09
CA GLY A 26 10.58 -6.37 25.01
C GLY A 26 11.76 -6.33 24.06
N LYS A 27 12.99 -6.51 24.58
CA LYS A 27 14.21 -6.69 23.78
C LYS A 27 13.97 -7.79 22.75
N SER A 28 13.71 -7.39 21.51
CA SER A 28 13.67 -8.32 20.38
C SER A 28 15.06 -8.90 20.22
N LEU A 29 15.26 -10.14 20.68
CA LEU A 29 16.43 -10.96 20.36
C LEU A 29 16.34 -11.37 18.87
N ARG A 30 16.29 -10.40 17.95
CA ARG A 30 16.65 -10.65 16.57
C ARG A 30 18.16 -10.80 16.55
N LYS A 31 18.63 -12.04 16.53
CA LYS A 31 20.01 -12.35 16.12
C LYS A 31 20.28 -11.57 14.83
N PRO A 32 21.38 -10.82 14.71
CA PRO A 32 21.77 -10.27 13.43
C PRO A 32 21.95 -11.48 12.50
N SER A 33 21.08 -11.57 11.49
CA SER A 33 21.14 -12.63 10.50
C SER A 33 22.50 -12.52 9.83
N ALA A 34 23.39 -13.44 10.19
CA ALA A 34 24.71 -13.54 9.62
C ALA A 34 24.57 -13.66 8.10
N ASN A 35 25.22 -12.74 7.37
CA ASN A 35 25.61 -12.85 5.97
C ASN A 35 24.71 -13.76 5.12
N LEU A 36 23.57 -13.23 4.66
CA LEU A 36 22.93 -13.77 3.47
C LEU A 36 23.91 -13.54 2.31
N LYS A 37 24.68 -14.58 1.97
CA LYS A 37 25.41 -14.62 0.71
C LYS A 37 24.39 -14.37 -0.41
N LEU A 38 24.52 -13.21 -1.05
CA LEU A 38 23.85 -12.83 -2.28
C LEU A 38 24.30 -13.80 -3.38
N ASN A 39 23.73 -15.00 -3.40
CA ASN A 39 23.82 -15.89 -4.55
C ASN A 39 22.62 -15.59 -5.44
N GLN A 40 22.55 -14.35 -5.91
CA GLN A 40 21.66 -14.01 -7.01
C GLN A 40 22.41 -14.31 -8.29
N SER A 41 21.85 -15.18 -9.12
CA SER A 41 22.25 -15.29 -10.51
C SER A 41 22.27 -13.89 -11.13
N ASN A 42 23.33 -13.52 -11.85
CA ASN A 42 23.48 -12.26 -12.61
C ASN A 42 22.42 -12.05 -13.72
N VAL A 43 21.32 -12.80 -13.69
CA VAL A 43 20.19 -12.62 -14.58
C VAL A 43 19.25 -11.59 -13.93
N PRO A 44 18.96 -10.47 -14.60
CA PRO A 44 18.02 -9.48 -14.09
C PRO A 44 16.68 -10.15 -13.76
N LEU A 45 16.23 -10.03 -12.52
CA LEU A 45 14.89 -10.49 -12.13
C LEU A 45 13.88 -9.50 -12.69
N VAL A 46 13.09 -9.90 -13.68
CA VAL A 46 12.09 -9.05 -14.32
C VAL A 46 10.70 -9.42 -13.81
N THR A 47 9.90 -8.44 -13.39
CA THR A 47 8.50 -8.66 -13.00
C THR A 47 7.63 -8.95 -14.22
N PRO A 48 6.44 -9.55 -14.06
CA PRO A 48 5.49 -9.72 -15.16
C PRO A 48 5.13 -8.42 -15.90
N GLN A 49 5.29 -7.27 -15.24
CA GLN A 49 5.08 -5.93 -15.80
C GLN A 49 6.33 -5.35 -16.49
N GLY A 50 7.37 -6.15 -16.73
CA GLY A 50 8.58 -5.74 -17.45
C GLY A 50 9.58 -4.92 -16.63
N ARG A 51 9.39 -4.77 -15.31
CA ARG A 51 10.33 -4.00 -14.46
C ARG A 51 11.48 -4.87 -13.98
N THR A 52 12.71 -4.39 -14.13
CA THR A 52 13.88 -5.03 -13.55
C THR A 52 13.96 -4.72 -12.06
N LEU A 53 13.99 -5.76 -11.24
CA LEU A 53 14.16 -5.67 -9.80
C LEU A 53 15.63 -5.41 -9.43
N SER A 54 15.83 -4.74 -8.30
CA SER A 54 17.16 -4.50 -7.74
C SER A 54 17.84 -5.80 -7.29
N LEU A 55 19.17 -5.79 -7.22
CA LEU A 55 19.95 -6.94 -6.75
C LEU A 55 19.69 -7.26 -5.26
N ASP A 56 19.11 -6.38 -4.47
CA ASP A 56 18.74 -6.68 -3.08
C ASP A 56 17.28 -7.14 -2.92
N ALA A 57 16.53 -7.23 -4.04
CA ALA A 57 15.14 -7.65 -4.00
C ALA A 57 14.96 -9.07 -3.46
N ALA A 58 13.89 -9.28 -2.69
CA ALA A 58 13.51 -10.61 -2.22
C ALA A 58 13.22 -11.52 -3.43
N PRO A 59 13.57 -12.83 -3.38
CA PRO A 59 13.23 -13.77 -4.44
C PRO A 59 11.73 -13.78 -4.74
N LEU A 60 11.33 -13.88 -6.01
CA LEU A 60 9.92 -13.82 -6.44
C LEU A 60 9.02 -14.79 -5.67
N ALA A 61 9.50 -16.02 -5.42
CA ALA A 61 8.76 -17.04 -4.65
C ALA A 61 8.44 -16.65 -3.19
N LYS A 62 9.06 -15.57 -2.67
CA LYS A 62 8.84 -15.04 -1.32
C LYS A 62 8.11 -13.70 -1.32
N GLN A 63 7.80 -13.12 -2.47
CA GLN A 63 7.06 -11.85 -2.60
C GLN A 63 5.55 -12.11 -2.45
N ILE A 64 5.15 -12.64 -1.30
CA ILE A 64 3.76 -12.97 -0.97
C ILE A 64 3.27 -12.00 0.10
N LEU A 65 2.19 -11.29 -0.17
CA LEU A 65 1.54 -10.39 0.76
C LEU A 65 0.27 -11.05 1.33
N TYR A 66 0.17 -11.11 2.66
CA TYR A 66 -1.06 -11.43 3.37
C TYR A 66 -1.51 -10.19 4.14
N GLU A 67 -2.70 -9.69 3.84
CA GLU A 67 -3.30 -8.59 4.56
C GLU A 67 -4.78 -8.81 4.82
N SER A 68 -5.30 -8.13 5.82
CA SER A 68 -6.73 -8.07 6.10
C SER A 68 -7.33 -6.86 5.38
N ALA A 69 -8.30 -7.11 4.51
CA ALA A 69 -9.11 -6.08 3.87
C ALA A 69 -10.58 -6.22 4.31
N ALA A 70 -11.32 -5.11 4.28
CA ALA A 70 -12.77 -5.19 4.38
C ALA A 70 -13.36 -5.86 3.13
N GLU A 71 -14.43 -6.62 3.29
CA GLU A 71 -15.10 -7.29 2.18
C GLU A 71 -15.69 -6.25 1.20
N PRO A 72 -15.30 -6.27 -0.08
CA PRO A 72 -15.87 -5.36 -1.07
C PRO A 72 -17.31 -5.76 -1.41
N ARG A 73 -18.18 -4.77 -1.66
CA ARG A 73 -19.57 -5.00 -2.09
C ARG A 73 -19.67 -5.44 -3.56
N HIS A 74 -18.69 -5.06 -4.38
CA HIS A 74 -18.55 -5.43 -5.79
C HIS A 74 -17.10 -5.19 -6.23
N LEU A 75 -16.72 -5.71 -7.39
CA LEU A 75 -15.39 -5.50 -7.99
C LEU A 75 -15.39 -4.47 -9.14
N ASP A 76 -16.53 -3.86 -9.44
CA ASP A 76 -16.62 -2.81 -10.46
C ASP A 76 -16.26 -1.44 -9.85
N ILE A 77 -15.07 -0.92 -10.18
CA ILE A 77 -14.58 0.38 -9.67
C ILE A 77 -15.44 1.55 -10.18
N ALA A 78 -16.00 1.45 -11.38
CA ALA A 78 -16.78 2.54 -11.99
C ALA A 78 -18.15 2.72 -11.32
N ARG A 79 -18.65 1.68 -10.66
CA ARG A 79 -19.95 1.71 -9.98
C ARG A 79 -19.96 2.56 -8.71
N ASP A 80 -18.95 2.38 -7.85
CA ASP A 80 -18.78 3.11 -6.58
C ASP A 80 -17.39 2.85 -5.99
N ILE A 81 -16.64 3.93 -5.75
CA ILE A 81 -15.28 3.87 -5.19
C ILE A 81 -15.25 3.37 -3.74
N TYR A 82 -16.32 3.57 -2.97
CA TYR A 82 -16.40 3.14 -1.57
C TYR A 82 -16.93 1.71 -1.44
N GLY A 83 -17.64 1.20 -2.45
CA GLY A 83 -18.13 -0.18 -2.54
C GLY A 83 -17.08 -1.16 -3.07
N ALA A 84 -16.18 -0.70 -3.93
CA ALA A 84 -15.12 -1.51 -4.52
C ALA A 84 -14.02 -1.95 -3.53
N GLY A 85 -13.86 -1.24 -2.41
CA GLY A 85 -12.87 -1.60 -1.39
C GLY A 85 -11.44 -1.60 -1.93
N VAL A 86 -10.69 -2.69 -1.71
CA VAL A 86 -9.30 -2.83 -2.18
C VAL A 86 -9.16 -2.90 -3.70
N GLU A 87 -10.22 -3.27 -4.40
CA GLU A 87 -10.21 -3.44 -5.86
C GLU A 87 -9.83 -2.16 -6.59
N ILE A 88 -10.14 -1.00 -6.02
CA ILE A 88 -9.77 0.31 -6.60
C ILE A 88 -8.26 0.46 -6.81
N ASN A 89 -7.44 -0.22 -5.99
CA ASN A 89 -5.98 -0.15 -6.07
C ASN A 89 -5.34 -1.42 -6.66
N TRP A 90 -6.04 -2.56 -6.60
CA TRP A 90 -5.46 -3.88 -6.92
C TRP A 90 -6.04 -4.53 -8.17
N GLY A 91 -7.29 -4.22 -8.49
CA GLY A 91 -8.03 -4.84 -9.58
C GLY A 91 -7.96 -4.12 -10.91
N GLY A 92 -7.81 -2.80 -10.86
CA GLY A 92 -7.69 -1.94 -12.02
C GLY A 92 -6.44 -1.09 -11.98
N GLU A 93 -6.01 -0.63 -13.15
CA GLU A 93 -4.93 0.34 -13.28
C GLU A 93 -5.45 1.58 -14.02
N PRO A 94 -5.39 2.78 -13.42
CA PRO A 94 -5.80 4.02 -14.09
C PRO A 94 -4.80 4.45 -15.18
N LEU A 95 -5.14 5.50 -15.94
CA LEU A 95 -4.21 6.11 -16.91
C LEU A 95 -2.93 6.58 -16.22
N LEU A 96 -3.07 7.26 -15.08
CA LEU A 96 -1.97 7.77 -14.26
C LEU A 96 -2.22 7.40 -12.79
N ARG A 97 -1.16 7.23 -12.02
CA ARG A 97 -1.24 6.91 -10.58
C ARG A 97 -0.43 7.90 -9.76
N ARG A 98 -0.54 7.81 -8.44
CA ARG A 98 0.31 8.56 -7.52
C ARG A 98 1.48 7.71 -7.05
N ASP A 99 2.65 8.32 -6.94
CA ASP A 99 3.77 7.75 -6.18
C ASP A 99 3.59 7.96 -4.67
N GLU A 100 4.53 7.47 -3.87
CA GLU A 100 4.55 7.63 -2.43
C GLU A 100 4.61 9.09 -1.96
N ASN A 101 5.08 9.99 -2.82
CA ASN A 101 5.21 11.43 -2.59
C ASN A 101 4.01 12.23 -3.13
N GLN A 102 2.95 11.54 -3.58
CA GLN A 102 1.76 12.12 -4.19
C GLN A 102 1.98 12.77 -5.56
N ASN A 103 3.12 12.54 -6.22
CA ASN A 103 3.33 12.97 -7.59
C ASN A 103 2.55 12.10 -8.56
N LEU A 104 2.12 12.69 -9.67
CA LEU A 104 1.49 11.97 -10.77
C LEU A 104 2.56 11.24 -11.59
N VAL A 105 2.41 9.94 -11.76
CA VAL A 105 3.38 9.08 -12.47
C VAL A 105 2.67 8.17 -13.49
N PRO A 106 3.38 7.71 -14.54
CA PRO A 106 2.85 6.76 -15.51
C PRO A 106 2.23 5.50 -14.88
N ALA A 107 1.12 5.05 -15.48
CA ALA A 107 0.44 3.79 -15.17
C ALA A 107 0.05 3.11 -16.48
N MET A 108 -1.22 3.13 -16.90
CA MET A 108 -1.60 2.66 -18.25
C MET A 108 -1.15 3.61 -19.37
N ALA A 109 -1.10 4.92 -19.10
CA ALA A 109 -0.50 5.87 -20.01
C ALA A 109 0.99 6.04 -19.69
N GLU A 110 1.85 5.96 -20.71
CA GLU A 110 3.30 6.16 -20.58
C GLU A 110 3.71 7.63 -20.60
N SER A 111 2.93 8.46 -21.31
CA SER A 111 3.08 9.92 -21.33
C SER A 111 1.74 10.60 -21.48
N TRP A 112 1.68 11.86 -21.04
CA TRP A 112 0.49 12.69 -21.17
C TRP A 112 0.89 14.15 -21.42
N GLN A 113 0.07 14.86 -22.20
CA GLN A 113 0.27 16.27 -22.49
C GLN A 113 -1.08 17.00 -22.46
N ALA A 114 -1.11 18.16 -21.82
CA ALA A 114 -2.25 19.07 -21.90
C ALA A 114 -2.25 19.78 -23.26
N GLY A 115 -3.41 19.84 -23.90
CA GLY A 115 -3.66 20.65 -25.08
C GLY A 115 -3.65 22.14 -24.80
N GLU A 116 -3.95 22.94 -25.82
CA GLU A 116 -4.08 24.39 -25.69
C GLU A 116 -5.08 24.75 -24.57
N ASN A 117 -4.67 25.62 -23.65
CA ASN A 117 -5.44 26.02 -22.46
C ASN A 117 -5.97 24.85 -21.59
N ALA A 118 -5.39 23.64 -21.72
CA ALA A 118 -5.85 22.40 -21.07
C ALA A 118 -7.30 21.99 -21.42
N GLU A 119 -7.79 22.36 -22.61
CA GLU A 119 -9.14 21.96 -23.08
C GLU A 119 -9.24 20.47 -23.43
N TYR A 120 -8.10 19.84 -23.74
CA TYR A 120 -7.99 18.41 -23.98
C TYR A 120 -6.69 17.85 -23.40
N TRP A 121 -6.61 16.52 -23.31
CA TRP A 121 -5.42 15.80 -22.85
C TRP A 121 -5.13 14.65 -23.79
N ASP A 122 -3.90 14.62 -24.29
CA ASP A 122 -3.38 13.51 -25.09
C ASP A 122 -2.66 12.53 -24.17
N PHE A 123 -3.06 11.26 -24.23
CA PHE A 123 -2.41 10.16 -23.51
C PHE A 123 -1.85 9.17 -24.51
N VAL A 124 -0.60 8.76 -24.32
CA VAL A 124 -0.01 7.63 -25.05
C VAL A 124 -0.17 6.39 -24.19
N ILE A 125 -0.85 5.37 -24.70
CA ILE A 125 -1.14 4.13 -23.99
C ILE A 125 -0.05 3.10 -24.28
N ARG A 126 0.36 2.35 -23.25
CA ARG A 126 1.36 1.28 -23.32
C ARG A 126 0.86 -0.01 -23.98
#